data_AF-A0A8H7SSP4-F1
#
_entry.id   AF-A0A8H7SSP4-F1
#
_cell.length_a   1.000
_cell.length_b   1.000
_cell.length_c   1.000
_cell.angle_alpha   90.00
_cell.angle_beta   90.00
_cell.angle_gamma   90.00
#
_symmetry.space_group_name_H-M   'P 1'
#
loop_
_entity.id
_entity.type
_entity.pdbx_description
1 polymer ?
#
loop_
_entity_poly.entity_id
_entity_poly.type
_entity_poly.pdbx_seq_one_letter_code
_entity_poly.pdbx_strand_id
1 'polypeptide(L)'
;MESLHTSLLSSINGEKSHQFSKVLDDLVNQTSKLNKELKDRIKETDVSIAKLPTSISDRQMRRLQFVETIQRYQDVEREFEKNHRQRIERQILIVKPEATSDEIELVINSDEATQIFAHSLLNSTRTGNASQVLDEVQIRHKDIKRIEKTIMELHNLFMDMQTMIELQQETLHDIEKTTESVVYDLEKGNNQVNIAVKRSRITRKVKISLFVYKDSF
;
A
#
# COMPACT_ATOMS: atom_id res chain seq x y z
N MET A 1 15.94 -0.47 4.30
CA MET A 1 15.93 -1.22 3.04
C MET A 1 16.79 -0.52 1.99
N GLU A 2 16.57 0.76 1.71
CA GLU A 2 17.42 1.56 0.81
C GLU A 2 18.92 1.45 1.12
N SER A 3 19.30 1.54 2.41
CA SER A 3 20.70 1.35 2.84
C SER A 3 21.28 -0.02 2.55
N LEU A 4 20.46 -1.08 2.55
CA LEU A 4 20.90 -2.43 2.20
C LEU A 4 21.08 -2.55 0.71
N HIS A 5 20.16 -2.03 -0.10
CA HIS A 5 20.33 -2.00 -1.55
C HIS A 5 21.55 -1.18 -1.99
N THR A 6 21.80 -0.02 -1.39
CA THR A 6 23.02 0.77 -1.70
C THR A 6 24.30 0.04 -1.25
N SER A 7 24.25 -0.67 -0.13
CA SER A 7 25.36 -1.55 0.31
C SER A 7 25.58 -2.70 -0.68
N LEU A 8 24.51 -3.25 -1.24
CA LEU A 8 24.55 -4.32 -2.23
C LEU A 8 25.13 -3.84 -3.57
N LEU A 9 24.79 -2.62 -3.99
CA LEU A 9 25.36 -1.98 -5.19
C LEU A 9 26.82 -1.57 -5.04
N SER A 10 27.33 -1.39 -3.83
CA SER A 10 28.71 -0.99 -3.54
C SER A 10 29.62 -2.16 -3.16
N SER A 11 29.06 -3.30 -2.76
CA SER A 11 29.84 -4.50 -2.45
C SER A 11 30.43 -5.11 -3.73
N ILE A 12 31.76 -5.06 -3.85
CA ILE A 12 32.56 -5.68 -4.92
C ILE A 12 32.88 -7.17 -4.59
N ASN A 13 32.71 -7.58 -3.32
CA ASN A 13 33.06 -8.92 -2.85
C ASN A 13 31.81 -9.82 -2.75
N GLY A 14 31.82 -10.98 -3.44
CA GLY A 14 30.68 -11.90 -3.54
C GLY A 14 30.13 -12.37 -2.18
N GLU A 15 31.01 -12.73 -1.23
CA GLU A 15 30.59 -13.16 0.12
C GLU A 15 29.77 -12.10 0.88
N LYS A 16 30.20 -10.83 0.83
CA LYS A 16 29.47 -9.73 1.49
C LYS A 16 28.14 -9.47 0.77
N SER A 17 28.12 -9.58 -0.56
CA SER A 17 26.91 -9.42 -1.34
C SER A 17 25.86 -10.49 -1.01
N HIS A 18 26.27 -11.74 -0.77
CA HIS A 18 25.36 -12.81 -0.32
C HIS A 18 24.78 -12.53 1.07
N GLN A 19 25.59 -12.06 2.01
CA GLN A 19 25.11 -11.72 3.35
C GLN A 19 24.07 -10.59 3.29
N PHE A 20 24.34 -9.53 2.52
CA PHE A 20 23.39 -8.43 2.35
C PHE A 20 22.13 -8.87 1.62
N SER A 21 22.24 -9.75 0.60
CA SER A 21 21.09 -10.31 -0.12
C SER A 21 20.18 -11.11 0.81
N LYS A 22 20.75 -11.91 1.73
CA LYS A 22 19.98 -12.65 2.73
C LYS A 22 19.28 -11.74 3.74
N VAL A 23 19.97 -10.73 4.25
CA VAL A 23 19.37 -9.75 5.19
C VAL A 23 18.25 -8.97 4.49
N LEU A 24 18.43 -8.65 3.21
CA LEU A 24 17.40 -8.01 2.39
C LEU A 24 16.20 -8.94 2.17
N ASP A 25 16.41 -10.22 1.85
CA ASP A 25 15.35 -11.23 1.73
C ASP A 25 14.48 -11.27 3.01
N ASP A 26 15.13 -11.34 4.17
CA ASP A 26 14.44 -11.38 5.47
C ASP A 26 13.64 -10.10 5.73
N LEU A 27 14.20 -8.93 5.42
CA LEU A 27 13.53 -7.65 5.61
C LEU A 27 12.34 -7.48 4.65
N VAL A 28 12.48 -7.88 3.39
CA VAL A 28 11.40 -7.87 2.39
C VAL A 28 10.26 -8.79 2.84
N ASN A 29 10.57 -10.00 3.31
CA ASN A 29 9.59 -10.93 3.83
C ASN A 29 8.85 -10.38 5.07
N GLN A 30 9.56 -9.72 5.99
CA GLN A 30 8.94 -9.07 7.14
C GLN A 30 8.02 -7.92 6.70
N THR A 31 8.48 -7.12 5.74
CA THR A 31 7.72 -5.97 5.21
C THR A 31 6.45 -6.45 4.50
N SER A 32 6.52 -7.51 3.69
CA SER A 32 5.36 -8.12 3.02
C SER A 32 4.33 -8.64 4.04
N LYS A 33 4.78 -9.28 5.13
CA LYS A 33 3.89 -9.71 6.23
C LYS A 33 3.20 -8.53 6.90
N LEU A 34 3.95 -7.48 7.25
CA LEU A 34 3.41 -6.28 7.88
C LEU A 34 2.41 -5.56 6.95
N ASN A 35 2.70 -5.47 5.66
CA ASN A 35 1.81 -4.89 4.68
C ASN A 35 0.48 -5.67 4.58
N LYS A 36 0.55 -7.00 4.61
CA LYS A 36 -0.64 -7.85 4.64
C LYS A 36 -1.44 -7.65 5.93
N GLU A 37 -0.78 -7.64 7.09
CA GLU A 37 -1.43 -7.40 8.38
C GLU A 37 -2.10 -6.02 8.43
N LEU A 38 -1.41 -4.98 7.94
CA LEU A 38 -1.97 -3.63 7.84
C LEU A 38 -3.20 -3.59 6.92
N LYS A 39 -3.15 -4.26 5.77
CA LYS A 39 -4.31 -4.41 4.89
C LYS A 39 -5.50 -5.04 5.62
N ASP A 40 -5.25 -6.16 6.30
CA ASP A 40 -6.29 -6.91 7.00
C ASP A 40 -6.91 -6.07 8.13
N ARG A 41 -6.08 -5.34 8.90
CA ARG A 41 -6.56 -4.41 9.94
C ARG A 41 -7.37 -3.24 9.37
N ILE A 42 -6.96 -2.68 8.23
CA ILE A 42 -7.73 -1.62 7.54
C ILE A 42 -9.11 -2.18 7.13
N LYS A 43 -9.13 -3.38 6.56
CA LYS A 43 -10.37 -4.07 6.16
C LYS A 43 -11.29 -4.36 7.36
N GLU A 44 -10.74 -4.88 8.46
CA GLU A 44 -11.49 -5.11 9.71
C GLU A 44 -12.07 -3.83 10.31
N THR A 45 -11.30 -2.74 10.24
CA THR A 45 -11.71 -1.41 10.69
C THR A 45 -12.86 -0.88 9.83
N ASP A 46 -12.82 -1.07 8.52
CA ASP A 46 -13.91 -0.69 7.62
C ASP A 46 -15.20 -1.49 7.92
N VAL A 47 -15.09 -2.79 8.20
CA VAL A 47 -16.24 -3.66 8.55
C VAL A 47 -16.83 -3.29 9.92
N SER A 48 -15.98 -3.04 10.92
CA SER A 48 -16.41 -2.81 12.31
C SER A 48 -17.04 -1.43 12.54
N ILE A 49 -16.65 -0.43 11.75
CA ILE A 49 -17.05 0.98 11.92
C ILE A 49 -18.11 1.41 10.88
N ALA A 50 -18.67 0.48 10.09
CA ALA A 50 -19.88 0.74 9.28
C ALA A 50 -21.11 1.21 10.10
N LYS A 51 -21.01 1.23 11.44
CA LYS A 51 -22.07 1.64 12.38
C LYS A 51 -21.94 3.08 12.93
N LEU A 52 -20.86 3.82 12.64
CA LEU A 52 -20.63 5.17 13.20
C LEU A 52 -20.23 6.20 12.10
N PRO A 53 -21.05 7.24 11.87
CA PRO A 53 -20.86 8.21 10.76
C PRO A 53 -19.72 9.22 10.99
N THR A 54 -19.25 9.42 12.23
CA THR A 54 -18.27 10.46 12.57
C THR A 54 -16.80 10.13 12.28
N SER A 55 -16.48 8.92 11.76
CA SER A 55 -15.09 8.47 11.55
C SER A 55 -14.73 8.23 10.07
N ILE A 56 -15.53 8.72 9.12
CA ILE A 56 -15.32 8.43 7.68
C ILE A 56 -14.05 9.12 7.14
N SER A 57 -13.82 10.39 7.49
CA SER A 57 -12.65 11.16 7.03
C SER A 57 -11.33 10.56 7.52
N ASP A 58 -11.26 10.11 8.77
CA ASP A 58 -10.05 9.49 9.34
C ASP A 58 -9.73 8.14 8.68
N ARG A 59 -10.75 7.36 8.29
CA ARG A 59 -10.56 6.09 7.56
C ARG A 59 -10.00 6.35 6.17
N GLN A 60 -10.61 7.27 5.42
CA GLN A 60 -10.14 7.62 4.08
C GLN A 60 -8.71 8.16 4.12
N MET A 61 -8.38 9.00 5.08
CA MET A 61 -7.02 9.53 5.25
C MET A 61 -5.98 8.41 5.48
N ARG A 62 -6.26 7.45 6.38
CA ARG A 62 -5.35 6.30 6.62
C ARG A 62 -5.16 5.43 5.37
N ARG A 63 -6.21 5.25 4.58
CA ARG A 63 -6.18 4.44 3.35
C ARG A 63 -5.36 5.14 2.26
N LEU A 64 -5.53 6.45 2.08
CA LEU A 64 -4.72 7.25 1.17
C LEU A 64 -3.23 7.24 1.56
N GLN A 65 -2.92 7.40 2.85
CA GLN A 65 -1.55 7.32 3.35
C GLN A 65 -0.91 5.94 3.08
N PHE A 66 -1.67 4.86 3.22
CA PHE A 66 -1.20 3.52 2.93
C PHE A 66 -0.91 3.32 1.43
N VAL A 67 -1.81 3.79 0.56
CA VAL A 67 -1.61 3.77 -0.90
C VAL A 67 -0.38 4.58 -1.31
N GLU A 68 -0.20 5.78 -0.76
CA GLU A 68 0.97 6.64 -1.02
C GLU A 68 2.27 5.93 -0.58
N THR A 69 2.26 5.27 0.58
CA THR A 69 3.42 4.52 1.09
C THR A 69 3.78 3.35 0.17
N ILE A 70 2.78 2.60 -0.33
CA ILE A 70 3.00 1.51 -1.29
C ILE A 70 3.59 2.03 -2.59
N GLN A 71 3.05 3.14 -3.11
CA GLN A 71 3.54 3.74 -4.35
C GLN A 71 5.00 4.18 -4.21
N ARG A 72 5.33 4.89 -3.12
CA ARG A 72 6.72 5.26 -2.82
C ARG A 72 7.62 4.03 -2.71
N TYR A 73 7.14 2.96 -2.09
CA TYR A 73 7.93 1.74 -1.99
C TYR A 73 8.18 1.10 -3.37
N GLN A 74 7.18 1.06 -4.24
CA GLN A 74 7.36 0.60 -5.62
C GLN A 74 8.34 1.46 -6.42
N ASP A 75 8.36 2.78 -6.22
CA ASP A 75 9.31 3.68 -6.88
C ASP A 75 10.76 3.37 -6.49
N VAL A 76 10.99 3.16 -5.19
CA VAL A 76 12.30 2.77 -4.65
C VAL A 76 12.76 1.43 -5.23
N GLU A 77 11.89 0.43 -5.27
CA GLU A 77 12.18 -0.89 -5.85
C GLU A 77 12.53 -0.80 -7.34
N ARG A 78 11.77 -0.02 -8.12
CA ARG A 78 12.06 0.23 -9.56
C ARG A 78 13.41 0.91 -9.77
N GLU A 79 13.77 1.86 -8.92
CA GLU A 79 15.08 2.51 -9.00
C GLU A 79 16.21 1.50 -8.77
N PHE A 80 16.06 0.63 -7.77
CA PHE A 80 17.06 -0.41 -7.51
C PHE A 80 17.12 -1.47 -8.61
N GLU A 81 15.98 -1.86 -9.20
CA GLU A 81 15.95 -2.74 -10.38
C GLU A 81 16.82 -2.16 -11.50
N LYS A 82 16.59 -0.89 -11.85
CA LYS A 82 17.37 -0.19 -12.88
C LYS A 82 18.86 -0.18 -12.55
N ASN A 83 19.22 0.09 -11.30
CA ASN A 83 20.61 0.09 -10.85
C ASN A 83 21.25 -1.30 -10.95
N HIS A 84 20.53 -2.36 -10.61
CA HIS A 84 21.00 -3.74 -10.78
C HIS A 84 21.18 -4.12 -12.25
N ARG A 85 20.24 -3.75 -13.13
CA ARG A 85 20.35 -3.95 -14.59
C ARG A 85 21.62 -3.30 -15.15
N GLN A 86 21.87 -2.03 -14.82
CA GLN A 86 23.07 -1.31 -15.23
C GLN A 86 24.36 -1.94 -14.70
N ARG A 87 24.33 -2.53 -13.50
CA ARG A 87 25.49 -3.26 -12.95
C ARG A 87 25.76 -4.53 -13.74
N ILE A 88 24.73 -5.34 -14.02
CA ILE A 88 24.86 -6.55 -14.83
C ILE A 88 25.43 -6.22 -16.21
N GLU A 89 24.87 -5.20 -16.89
CA GLU A 89 25.35 -4.73 -18.18
C GLU A 89 26.85 -4.43 -18.16
N ARG A 90 27.32 -3.64 -17.19
CA ARG A 90 28.75 -3.31 -17.05
C ARG A 90 29.60 -4.56 -16.83
N GLN A 91 29.14 -5.50 -16.01
CA GLN A 91 29.90 -6.73 -15.75
C GLN A 91 29.97 -7.64 -16.98
N ILE A 92 28.89 -7.73 -17.75
CA ILE A 92 28.89 -8.45 -19.03
C ILE A 92 29.88 -7.80 -19.99
N LEU A 93 29.88 -6.47 -20.13
CA LEU A 93 30.79 -5.76 -21.04
C LEU A 93 32.27 -5.89 -20.65
N ILE A 94 32.61 -6.08 -19.37
CA ILE A 94 33.99 -6.35 -18.93
C ILE A 94 34.50 -7.68 -19.49
N VAL A 95 33.65 -8.70 -19.59
CA VAL A 95 34.05 -10.04 -20.03
C VAL A 95 33.72 -10.30 -21.49
N LYS A 96 32.73 -9.61 -22.06
CA LYS A 96 32.35 -9.67 -23.47
C LYS A 96 32.07 -8.24 -23.99
N PRO A 97 33.12 -7.49 -24.37
CA PRO A 97 32.97 -6.10 -24.85
C PRO A 97 32.12 -5.99 -26.13
N GLU A 98 32.08 -7.04 -26.94
CA GLU A 98 31.36 -7.10 -28.22
C GLU A 98 29.86 -7.45 -28.06
N ALA A 99 29.35 -7.58 -26.83
CA ALA A 99 27.95 -7.92 -26.58
C ALA A 99 27.03 -6.78 -27.02
N THR A 100 25.96 -7.11 -27.76
CA THR A 100 24.94 -6.13 -28.14
C THR A 100 23.99 -5.84 -27.00
N SER A 101 23.35 -4.68 -27.01
CA SER A 101 22.34 -4.31 -26.00
C SER A 101 21.23 -5.35 -25.90
N ASP A 102 20.75 -5.87 -27.04
CA ASP A 102 19.71 -6.90 -27.07
C ASP A 102 20.16 -8.22 -26.42
N GLU A 103 21.43 -8.61 -26.61
CA GLU A 103 21.99 -9.80 -25.97
C GLU A 103 22.08 -9.62 -24.45
N ILE A 104 22.49 -8.43 -23.99
CA ILE A 104 22.58 -8.09 -22.57
C ILE A 104 21.20 -8.10 -21.93
N GLU A 105 20.20 -7.49 -22.56
CA GLU A 105 18.83 -7.51 -22.06
C GLU A 105 18.25 -8.93 -22.01
N LEU A 106 18.56 -9.76 -23.01
CA LEU A 106 18.12 -11.15 -23.03
C LEU A 106 18.73 -11.93 -21.85
N VAL A 107 20.01 -11.72 -21.54
CA VAL A 107 20.66 -12.29 -20.34
C VAL A 107 19.98 -11.80 -19.06
N ILE A 108 19.71 -10.51 -18.93
CA ILE A 108 19.07 -9.92 -17.74
C ILE A 108 17.64 -10.44 -17.53
N ASN A 109 16.89 -10.66 -18.61
CA ASN A 109 15.46 -10.99 -18.51
C ASN A 109 15.19 -12.50 -18.46
N SER A 110 16.08 -13.33 -18.99
CA SER A 110 15.90 -14.78 -19.13
C SER A 110 16.90 -15.59 -18.28
N ASP A 111 16.35 -16.49 -17.47
CA ASP A 111 17.14 -17.45 -16.69
C ASP A 111 17.92 -18.41 -17.61
N GLU A 112 17.33 -18.79 -18.75
CA GLU A 112 17.97 -19.66 -19.75
C GLU A 112 19.16 -18.93 -20.39
N ALA A 113 18.97 -17.66 -20.75
CA ALA A 113 20.03 -16.84 -21.32
C ALA A 113 21.18 -16.61 -20.34
N THR A 114 20.88 -16.41 -19.06
CA THR A 114 21.89 -16.32 -17.99
C THR A 114 22.71 -17.61 -17.88
N GLN A 115 22.07 -18.78 -18.01
CA GLN A 115 22.78 -20.07 -18.00
C GLN A 115 23.64 -20.26 -19.25
N ILE A 116 23.14 -19.90 -20.44
CA ILE A 116 23.93 -19.94 -21.68
C ILE A 116 25.14 -19.02 -21.59
N PHE A 117 24.97 -17.82 -21.04
CA PHE A 117 26.06 -16.90 -20.75
C PHE A 117 27.10 -17.53 -19.82
N ALA A 118 26.66 -18.15 -18.72
CA ALA A 118 27.53 -18.88 -17.79
C ALA A 118 28.38 -19.95 -18.51
N HIS A 119 27.74 -20.78 -19.33
CA HIS A 119 28.43 -21.81 -20.11
C HIS A 119 29.43 -21.22 -21.10
N SER A 120 29.08 -20.12 -21.77
CA SER A 120 29.96 -19.44 -22.71
C SER A 120 31.22 -18.88 -22.05
N LEU A 121 31.08 -18.35 -20.82
CA LEU A 121 32.19 -17.80 -20.05
C LEU A 121 33.14 -18.89 -19.55
N LEU A 122 32.60 -19.99 -19.03
CA LEU A 122 33.39 -21.11 -18.50
C LEU A 122 34.21 -21.82 -19.60
N ASN A 123 33.69 -21.84 -20.83
CA ASN A 123 34.38 -22.43 -21.98
C ASN A 123 35.42 -21.49 -22.61
N SER A 124 35.40 -20.20 -22.28
CA SER A 124 36.35 -19.21 -22.81
C SER A 124 37.63 -19.20 -21.97
N THR A 125 38.79 -19.39 -22.60
CA THR A 125 40.13 -19.54 -21.96
C THR A 125 40.67 -18.25 -21.30
N ARG A 126 39.85 -17.22 -21.12
CA ARG A 126 40.22 -15.89 -20.58
C ARG A 126 39.94 -15.83 -19.08
N THR A 127 40.64 -16.67 -18.34
CA THR A 127 40.21 -17.22 -17.03
C THR A 127 40.92 -16.61 -15.82
N GLY A 128 40.63 -15.35 -15.53
CA GLY A 128 40.86 -14.76 -14.21
C GLY A 128 39.58 -14.17 -13.61
N ASN A 129 38.95 -13.27 -14.37
CA ASN A 129 37.82 -12.47 -13.87
C ASN A 129 36.44 -13.01 -14.28
N ALA A 130 36.37 -13.99 -15.18
CA ALA A 130 35.11 -14.51 -15.71
C ALA A 130 34.23 -15.19 -14.64
N SER A 131 34.84 -15.93 -13.71
CA SER A 131 34.11 -16.61 -12.62
C SER A 131 33.51 -15.61 -11.63
N GLN A 132 34.24 -14.53 -11.32
CA GLN A 132 33.76 -13.49 -10.41
C GLN A 132 32.63 -12.68 -11.04
N VAL A 133 32.76 -12.36 -12.32
CA VAL A 133 31.70 -11.67 -13.07
C VAL A 133 30.44 -12.52 -13.15
N LEU A 134 30.59 -13.83 -13.41
CA LEU A 134 29.46 -14.74 -13.44
C LEU A 134 28.72 -14.78 -12.10
N ASP A 135 29.45 -14.90 -10.99
CA ASP A 135 28.88 -14.88 -9.64
C ASP A 135 28.11 -13.58 -9.38
N GLU A 136 28.71 -12.44 -9.74
CA GLU A 136 28.03 -11.14 -9.59
C GLU A 136 26.77 -11.04 -10.45
N VAL A 137 26.81 -11.47 -11.72
CA VAL A 137 25.64 -11.48 -12.60
C VAL A 137 24.53 -12.35 -12.01
N GLN A 138 24.85 -13.54 -11.49
CA GLN A 138 23.87 -14.44 -10.87
C GLN A 138 23.24 -13.84 -9.61
N ILE A 139 24.04 -13.25 -8.73
CA ILE A 139 23.53 -12.60 -7.52
C ILE A 139 22.57 -11.46 -7.88
N ARG A 140 22.98 -10.59 -8.82
CA ARG A 140 22.19 -9.42 -9.24
C ARG A 140 20.92 -9.85 -9.97
N HIS A 141 20.98 -10.90 -10.77
CA HIS A 141 19.81 -11.49 -11.43
C HIS A 141 18.79 -11.98 -10.40
N LYS A 142 19.25 -12.71 -9.37
CA LYS A 142 18.39 -13.10 -8.25
C LYS A 142 17.79 -11.89 -7.53
N ASP A 143 18.58 -10.82 -7.36
CA ASP A 143 18.10 -9.59 -6.74
C ASP A 143 16.98 -8.95 -7.58
N ILE A 144 17.13 -8.84 -8.90
CA ILE A 144 16.09 -8.35 -9.83
C ILE A 144 14.82 -9.19 -9.73
N LYS A 145 14.92 -10.52 -9.73
CA LYS A 145 13.74 -11.40 -9.60
C LYS A 145 12.98 -11.19 -8.29
N ARG A 146 13.69 -10.93 -7.19
CA ARG A 146 13.05 -10.58 -5.92
C ARG A 146 12.33 -9.24 -6.01
N ILE A 147 12.95 -8.24 -6.64
CA ILE A 147 12.36 -6.92 -6.85
C ILE A 147 11.08 -7.04 -7.69
N GLU A 148 11.13 -7.76 -8.81
CA GLU A 148 9.96 -8.04 -9.67
C GLU A 148 8.80 -8.65 -8.85
N LYS A 149 9.09 -9.68 -8.06
CA LYS A 149 8.09 -10.31 -7.18
C LYS A 149 7.51 -9.32 -6.16
N THR A 150 8.37 -8.50 -5.56
CA THR A 150 7.95 -7.51 -4.57
C THR A 150 7.05 -6.44 -5.18
N ILE A 151 7.39 -5.94 -6.37
CA ILE A 151 6.56 -4.99 -7.13
C ILE A 151 5.19 -5.61 -7.44
N MET A 152 5.12 -6.88 -7.83
CA MET A 152 3.86 -7.58 -8.07
C MET A 152 3.02 -7.71 -6.79
N GLU A 153 3.63 -8.05 -5.65
CA GLU A 153 2.94 -8.11 -4.35
C GLU A 153 2.36 -6.74 -3.96
N LEU A 154 3.14 -5.68 -4.13
CA LEU A 154 2.72 -4.30 -3.88
C LEU A 154 1.62 -3.85 -4.85
N HIS A 155 1.66 -4.30 -6.11
CA HIS A 155 0.62 -4.01 -7.08
C HIS A 155 -0.72 -4.64 -6.70
N ASN A 156 -0.71 -5.91 -6.29
CA ASN A 156 -1.92 -6.57 -5.79
C ASN A 156 -2.50 -5.85 -4.57
N LEU A 157 -1.62 -5.44 -3.64
CA LEU A 157 -2.01 -4.66 -2.47
C LEU A 157 -2.62 -3.31 -2.85
N PHE A 158 -2.05 -2.62 -3.85
CA PHE A 158 -2.59 -1.38 -4.38
C PHE A 158 -3.99 -1.58 -4.98
N MET A 159 -4.20 -2.62 -5.79
CA MET A 159 -5.51 -2.92 -6.40
C MET A 159 -6.56 -3.29 -5.36
N ASP A 160 -6.21 -4.11 -4.37
CA ASP A 160 -7.08 -4.42 -3.23
C ASP A 160 -7.51 -3.15 -2.49
N MET A 161 -6.60 -2.19 -2.34
CA MET A 161 -6.89 -0.92 -1.66
C MET A 161 -7.76 0.02 -2.49
N GLN A 162 -7.52 0.12 -3.81
CA GLN A 162 -8.31 0.94 -4.72
C GLN A 162 -9.77 0.47 -4.79
N THR A 163 -10.01 -0.83 -4.93
CA THR A 163 -11.37 -1.40 -4.97
C THR A 163 -12.17 -1.07 -3.70
N MET A 164 -11.53 -1.11 -2.52
CA MET A 164 -12.18 -0.71 -1.28
C MET A 164 -12.48 0.81 -1.24
N ILE A 165 -11.75 1.69 -1.97
CA ILE A 165 -11.98 3.15 -1.99
C ILE A 165 -13.21 3.45 -2.85
N GLU A 166 -13.29 2.84 -4.03
CA GLU A 166 -14.40 2.99 -4.98
C GLU A 166 -15.75 2.62 -4.34
N LEU A 167 -15.82 1.48 -3.62
CA LEU A 167 -17.02 1.04 -2.91
C LEU A 167 -17.50 2.02 -1.82
N GLN A 168 -16.63 2.89 -1.29
CA GLN A 168 -16.96 3.78 -0.19
C GLN A 168 -17.46 5.16 -0.67
N GLN A 169 -17.11 5.59 -1.90
CA GLN A 169 -17.62 6.83 -2.49
C GLN A 169 -19.14 6.78 -2.71
N GLU A 170 -19.68 5.61 -3.07
CA GLU A 170 -21.13 5.41 -3.25
C GLU A 170 -21.89 5.52 -1.90
N THR A 171 -21.34 4.95 -0.82
CA THR A 171 -21.96 5.01 0.52
C THR A 171 -21.92 6.39 1.18
N LEU A 172 -20.96 7.25 0.80
CA LEU A 172 -20.89 8.62 1.32
C LEU A 172 -22.12 9.44 0.93
N HIS A 173 -22.61 9.27 -0.30
CA HIS A 173 -23.81 9.94 -0.80
C HIS A 173 -25.06 9.59 0.02
N ASP A 174 -25.18 8.33 0.43
CA ASP A 174 -26.30 7.86 1.24
C ASP A 174 -26.25 8.37 2.70
N ILE A 175 -25.05 8.55 3.27
CA ILE A 175 -24.90 9.10 4.63
C ILE A 175 -25.18 10.61 4.66
N GLU A 176 -24.75 11.36 3.65
CA GLU A 176 -25.08 12.78 3.51
C GLU A 176 -26.60 12.97 3.48
N LYS A 177 -27.28 12.18 2.66
CA LYS A 177 -28.75 12.12 2.59
C LYS A 177 -29.41 11.71 3.92
N THR A 178 -28.82 10.76 4.64
CA THR A 178 -29.32 10.32 5.95
C THR A 178 -29.13 11.39 7.03
N THR A 179 -28.01 12.12 6.99
CA THR A 179 -27.69 13.19 7.95
C THR A 179 -28.60 14.40 7.73
N GLU A 180 -28.83 14.80 6.47
CA GLU A 180 -29.83 15.81 6.14
C GLU A 180 -31.21 15.42 6.66
N SER A 181 -31.62 14.16 6.48
CA SER A 181 -32.90 13.67 7.00
C SER A 181 -32.98 13.72 8.54
N VAL A 182 -31.91 13.36 9.26
CA VAL A 182 -31.88 13.42 10.72
C VAL A 182 -31.94 14.86 11.23
N VAL A 183 -31.22 15.79 10.61
CA VAL A 183 -31.28 17.22 10.96
C VAL A 183 -32.70 17.75 10.74
N TYR A 184 -33.32 17.40 9.61
CA TYR A 184 -34.69 17.78 9.29
C TYR A 184 -35.71 17.21 10.29
N ASP A 185 -35.56 15.95 10.69
CA ASP A 185 -36.44 15.30 11.67
C ASP A 185 -36.25 15.87 13.08
N LEU A 186 -35.03 16.23 13.46
CA LEU A 186 -34.74 16.91 14.73
C LEU A 186 -35.35 18.31 14.77
N GLU A 187 -35.26 19.06 13.67
CA GLU A 187 -35.88 20.38 13.57
C GLU A 187 -37.41 20.29 13.67
N LYS A 188 -38.03 19.32 12.97
CA LYS A 188 -39.45 19.04 13.11
C LYS A 188 -39.83 18.59 14.52
N GLY A 189 -39.04 17.71 15.13
CA GLY A 189 -39.24 17.24 16.50
C GLY A 189 -39.19 18.39 17.51
N ASN A 190 -38.21 19.29 17.39
CA ASN A 190 -38.08 20.48 18.24
C ASN A 190 -39.28 21.43 18.07
N ASN A 191 -39.75 21.63 16.83
CA ASN A 191 -40.97 22.40 16.58
C ASN A 191 -42.21 21.78 17.22
N GLN A 192 -42.37 20.45 17.13
CA GLN A 192 -43.48 19.74 17.78
C GLN A 192 -43.42 19.83 19.31
N VAL A 193 -42.23 19.72 19.91
CA VAL A 193 -42.01 19.89 21.36
C VAL A 193 -42.39 21.31 21.79
N ASN A 194 -41.99 22.34 21.05
CA ASN A 194 -42.36 23.71 21.33
C ASN A 194 -43.88 23.95 21.28
N ILE A 195 -44.57 23.37 20.29
CA ILE A 195 -46.03 23.42 20.20
C ILE A 195 -46.67 22.70 21.40
N ALA A 196 -46.18 21.52 21.77
CA ALA A 196 -46.67 20.76 22.91
C ALA A 196 -46.50 21.52 24.24
N VAL A 197 -45.36 22.18 24.44
CA VAL A 197 -45.11 23.03 25.62
C VAL A 197 -46.07 24.21 25.66
N LYS A 198 -46.29 24.91 24.54
CA LYS A 198 -47.27 26.01 24.45
C LYS A 198 -48.68 25.53 24.79
N ARG A 199 -49.11 24.40 24.21
CA ARG A 199 -50.42 23.79 24.50
C ARG A 199 -50.54 23.42 25.97
N SER A 200 -49.54 22.75 26.55
CA SER A 200 -49.52 22.36 27.97
C SER A 200 -49.64 23.56 28.92
N ARG A 201 -48.97 24.68 28.63
CA ARG A 201 -49.10 25.93 29.40
C ARG A 201 -50.52 26.50 29.36
N ILE A 202 -51.15 26.52 28.19
CA ILE A 202 -52.54 26.99 28.02
C ILE A 202 -53.49 26.09 28.81
N THR A 203 -53.37 24.77 28.67
CA THR A 203 -54.20 23.80 29.40
C THR A 203 -54.07 23.96 30.91
N ARG A 204 -52.85 24.17 31.44
CA ARG A 204 -52.65 24.42 32.88
C ARG A 204 -53.34 25.71 33.33
N LYS A 205 -53.25 26.80 32.57
CA LYS A 205 -53.95 28.06 32.89
C LYS A 205 -55.47 27.88 32.93
N VAL A 206 -56.04 27.20 31.93
CA VAL A 206 -57.48 26.92 31.86
C VAL A 206 -57.93 26.04 33.03
N LYS A 207 -57.13 25.04 33.41
CA LYS A 207 -57.45 24.16 34.55
C LYS A 207 -57.46 24.93 35.88
N ILE A 208 -56.52 25.85 36.08
CA ILE A 208 -56.47 26.70 37.27
C ILE A 208 -57.67 27.65 37.31
N SER A 209 -58.02 28.30 36.18
CA SER A 209 -59.19 29.19 36.14
C SER A 209 -60.49 28.45 36.42
N LEU A 210 -60.65 27.21 35.91
CA LEU A 210 -61.82 26.38 36.20
C LEU A 210 -61.87 25.94 37.66
N PHE A 211 -60.74 25.64 38.28
CA PHE A 211 -60.66 25.28 39.69
C PHE A 211 -61.07 26.45 40.60
N VAL A 212 -60.50 27.64 40.37
CA VAL A 212 -60.86 28.87 41.11
C VAL A 212 -62.34 29.23 40.94
N TYR A 213 -62.88 29.08 39.73
CA TYR A 213 -64.30 29.33 39.47
C TYR A 213 -65.22 28.34 40.21
N LYS A 214 -64.81 27.08 40.33
CA LYS A 214 -65.57 26.04 41.03
C LYS A 214 -65.57 26.22 42.55
N ASP A 215 -64.51 26.77 43.13
CA ASP A 215 -64.41 27.04 44.57
C ASP A 215 -65.10 28.36 45.00
N SER A 216 -65.57 29.18 44.04
CA SER A 216 -66.22 30.48 44.29
C SER A 216 -67.75 30.43 44.30
N PHE A 217 -68.36 29.25 44.32
CA PHE A 217 -69.80 28.98 44.43
C PHE A 217 -70.06 27.86 45.44
#